data_AF-A0A250V7V7-F1
#
_entry.id   AF-A0A250V7V7-F1
#
_cell.length_a   1.000
_cell.length_b   1.000
_cell.length_c   1.000
_cell.angle_alpha   90.00
_cell.angle_beta   90.00
_cell.angle_gamma   90.00
#
_symmetry.space_group_name_H-M   'P 1'
#
loop_
_entity.id
_entity.type
_entity.pdbx_description
1 polymer ?
#
loop_
_entity_poly.entity_id
_entity_poly.type
_entity_poly.pdbx_seq_one_letter_code
_entity_poly.pdbx_strand_id
1 'polypeptide(L)' 'MCNDCEDFHRTVLMLGSLALYADQYGADHAFVDAIAPSIAASLPEPPPGLFPPGFDPADGPEYPGEW' A
#
# COMPACT_ATOMS: atom_id res chain seq x y z
N MET A 1 28.09 21.00 0.81
CA MET A 1 27.34 19.74 0.79
C MET A 1 27.23 19.33 -0.67
N CYS A 2 27.58 18.09 -1.00
CA CYS A 2 27.59 17.57 -2.37
C CYS A 2 26.25 16.87 -2.61
N ASN A 3 25.37 17.44 -3.43
CA ASN A 3 24.01 16.91 -3.63
C ASN A 3 24.02 15.48 -4.18
N ASP A 4 24.89 15.18 -5.16
CA ASP A 4 25.00 13.84 -5.74
C ASP A 4 25.42 12.80 -4.70
N CYS A 5 26.24 13.20 -3.73
CA CYS A 5 26.69 12.35 -2.63
C CYS A 5 25.53 12.03 -1.67
N GLU A 6 24.64 12.98 -1.42
CA GLU A 6 23.45 12.81 -0.57
C GLU A 6 22.40 11.92 -1.25
N ASP A 7 22.17 12.11 -2.55
CA ASP A 7 21.23 11.29 -3.32
C ASP A 7 21.74 9.86 -3.49
N PHE A 8 23.05 9.67 -3.69
CA PHE A 8 23.65 8.34 -3.69
C PHE A 8 23.45 7.65 -2.34
N HIS A 9 23.72 8.34 -1.23
CA HIS A 9 23.53 7.80 0.11
C HIS A 9 22.06 7.42 0.37
N ARG A 10 21.12 8.30 0.00
CA ARG A 10 19.68 8.04 0.10
C ARG A 10 19.27 6.80 -0.70
N THR A 11 19.82 6.65 -1.91
CA THR A 11 19.53 5.52 -2.79
C THR A 11 20.02 4.20 -2.19
N VAL A 12 21.25 4.18 -1.66
CA VAL A 12 21.81 2.99 -1.00
C VAL A 12 20.95 2.59 0.21
N LEU A 13 20.51 3.54 1.01
CA LEU A 13 19.62 3.27 2.15
C LEU A 13 18.27 2.70 1.71
N MET A 14 17.64 3.27 0.67
CA MET A 14 16.39 2.74 0.12
C MET A 14 16.53 1.30 -0.37
N LEU A 15 17.61 1.00 -1.11
CA LEU A 15 17.86 -0.34 -1.62
C LEU A 15 18.07 -1.36 -0.48
N GLY A 16 18.78 -0.97 0.59
CA GLY A 16 18.93 -1.80 1.77
C GLY A 16 17.61 -2.10 2.47
N SER A 17 16.77 -1.09 2.67
CA SER A 17 15.43 -1.27 3.24
C SER A 17 14.54 -2.15 2.37
N LEU A 18 14.62 -2.01 1.04
CA LEU A 18 13.87 -2.85 0.11
C LEU A 18 14.31 -4.32 0.17
N ALA A 19 15.61 -4.58 0.27
CA ALA A 19 16.13 -5.93 0.41
C ALA A 19 15.64 -6.60 1.70
N LEU A 20 15.63 -5.87 2.82
CA LEU A 20 15.09 -6.37 4.09
C LEU A 20 13.59 -6.63 4.02
N TYR A 21 12.84 -5.73 3.40
CA TYR A 21 11.40 -5.91 3.18
C TYR A 21 11.11 -7.17 2.37
N ALA A 22 11.85 -7.40 1.28
CA ALA A 22 11.65 -8.55 0.40
C ALA A 22 11.97 -9.90 1.06
N ASP A 23 12.89 -9.93 2.03
CA ASP A 23 13.25 -11.16 2.76
C ASP A 23 12.28 -11.47 3.91
N GLN A 24 11.47 -10.49 4.33
CA GLN A 24 10.58 -10.64 5.46
C GLN A 24 9.24 -11.29 5.06
N TYR A 25 9.07 -12.55 5.46
CA TYR A 25 7.83 -13.30 5.23
C TYR A 25 6.61 -12.56 5.79
N GLY A 26 5.59 -12.36 4.93
CA GLY A 26 4.34 -11.70 5.30
C GLY A 26 4.44 -10.17 5.40
N ALA A 27 5.56 -9.55 5.02
CA ALA A 27 5.72 -8.10 5.06
C ALA A 27 4.65 -7.35 4.25
N ASP A 28 4.28 -7.86 3.07
CA ASP A 28 3.21 -7.29 2.25
C ASP A 28 1.87 -7.28 2.99
N HIS A 29 1.50 -8.40 3.62
CA HIS A 29 0.24 -8.49 4.36
C HIS A 29 0.23 -7.55 5.56
N ALA A 30 1.31 -7.55 6.35
CA ALA A 30 1.45 -6.67 7.50
C ALA A 30 1.43 -5.18 7.11
N PHE A 31 2.03 -4.83 5.96
CA PHE A 31 1.97 -3.48 5.41
C PHE A 31 0.54 -3.09 5.01
N VAL A 32 -0.16 -3.96 4.28
CA VAL A 32 -1.56 -3.73 3.87
C VAL A 32 -2.45 -3.56 5.10
N ASP A 33 -2.37 -4.46 6.08
CA ASP A 33 -3.17 -4.40 7.31
C ASP A 33 -2.96 -3.08 8.07
N ALA A 34 -1.72 -2.58 8.11
CA ALA A 34 -1.38 -1.35 8.81
C ALA A 34 -1.83 -0.09 8.04
N ILE A 35 -1.71 -0.08 6.72
CA ILE A 35 -1.82 1.14 5.91
C ILE A 35 -3.18 1.28 5.21
N ALA A 36 -3.80 0.17 4.79
CA ALA A 36 -5.06 0.19 4.05
C ALA A 36 -6.18 0.98 4.73
N PRO A 37 -6.40 0.91 6.07
CA PRO A 37 -7.45 1.70 6.71
C PRO A 37 -7.22 3.22 6.57
N SER A 38 -5.96 3.65 6.68
CA SER A 38 -5.60 5.06 6.55
C SER A 38 -5.76 5.55 5.11
N ILE A 39 -5.39 4.72 4.13
CA ILE A 39 -5.60 5.03 2.71
C ILE A 39 -7.10 5.13 2.43
N ALA A 40 -7.89 4.14 2.85
CA ALA A 40 -9.34 4.13 2.64
C ALA A 40 -10.00 5.39 3.24
N ALA A 41 -9.61 5.78 4.45
CA ALA A 41 -10.12 6.99 5.12
C ALA A 41 -9.68 8.30 4.43
N SER A 42 -8.58 8.28 3.67
CA SER A 42 -8.07 9.45 2.96
C SER A 42 -8.73 9.68 1.60
N LEU A 43 -9.44 8.68 1.07
CA LEU A 43 -10.11 8.79 -0.23
C LEU A 43 -11.30 9.76 -0.12
N PRO A 44 -11.54 10.56 -1.18
CA PRO A 44 -12.71 11.42 -1.22
C PRO A 44 -13.99 10.59 -1.22
N GLU A 45 -15.09 11.19 -0.74
CA GLU A 45 -16.40 10.56 -0.79
C GLU A 45 -16.73 10.17 -2.24
N PRO A 46 -17.14 8.91 -2.49
CA PRO A 46 -17.45 8.47 -3.84
C PRO A 46 -18.68 9.20 -4.40
N PRO A 47 -18.71 9.44 -5.72
CA PRO A 47 -19.84 10.08 -6.37
C PRO A 47 -21.15 9.28 -6.15
N PRO A 48 -22.31 9.96 -6.07
CA PRO A 48 -23.60 9.29 -5.94
C PRO A 48 -23.82 8.27 -7.06
N GLY A 49 -24.27 7.07 -6.71
CA GLY A 49 -24.54 5.99 -7.66
C GLY A 49 -23.30 5.24 -8.17
N LEU A 50 -22.11 5.52 -7.66
CA LEU A 50 -20.91 4.73 -7.95
C LEU A 50 -21.07 3.27 -7.48
N PHE A 51 -21.67 3.09 -6.30
CA PHE A 51 -21.86 1.78 -5.70
C PHE A 51 -23.28 1.26 -5.92
N PRO A 52 -23.44 -0.02 -6.28
CA PRO A 52 -24.74 -0.64 -6.45
C PRO A 52 -25.51 -0.73 -5.12
N PRO A 53 -26.84 -0.84 -5.14
CA PRO A 53 -27.63 -1.06 -3.93
C PRO A 53 -27.20 -2.35 -3.24
N GLY A 54 -26.90 -2.27 -1.93
CA GLY A 54 -26.42 -3.41 -1.15
C GLY A 54 -24.91 -3.68 -1.26
N PHE A 55 -24.15 -2.78 -1.90
CA PHE A 55 -22.69 -2.82 -1.82
C PHE A 55 -22.23 -2.63 -0.37
N ASP A 56 -21.49 -3.61 0.15
CA ASP A 56 -20.77 -3.48 1.41
C ASP A 56 -19.33 -2.98 1.10
N PRO A 57 -18.97 -1.75 1.52
CA PRO A 57 -17.62 -1.22 1.33
C PRO A 57 -16.52 -2.04 2.03
N ALA A 58 -16.87 -2.94 2.96
CA ALA A 58 -15.93 -3.80 3.67
C ALA A 58 -15.68 -5.15 2.97
N ASP A 59 -16.50 -5.54 1.99
CA ASP A 59 -16.42 -6.87 1.35
C ASP A 59 -15.30 -6.98 0.31
N GLY A 60 -14.65 -5.84 -0.02
CA GLY A 60 -13.57 -5.78 -1.00
C GLY A 60 -14.01 -6.15 -2.42
N PRO A 61 -13.14 -6.00 -3.43
CA PRO A 61 -13.38 -6.53 -4.76
C PRO A 61 -13.07 -8.04 -4.82
N GLU A 62 -13.84 -8.80 -5.59
CA GLU A 62 -13.53 -10.20 -5.89
C GLU A 62 -12.21 -10.30 -6.66
N TYR A 63 -11.19 -10.96 -6.08
CA TYR A 63 -9.90 -11.16 -6.75
C TYR A 63 -9.85 -12.51 -7.48
N PRO A 64 -9.24 -12.57 -8.68
CA PRO A 64 -9.08 -13.83 -9.39
C PRO A 64 -8.24 -14.82 -8.57
N GLY A 65 -8.83 -15.96 -8.19
CA GLY A 65 -8.15 -17.01 -7.43
C GLY A 65 -8.62 -17.19 -5.99
N GLU A 66 -9.59 -16.39 -5.54
CA GLU A 66 -10.34 -16.64 -4.31
C GLU A 66 -11.34 -17.78 -4.54
N TRP A 67 -10.90 -19.03 -4.32
CA TRP A 67 -11.73 -20.24 -4.24
C TRP A 67 -11.28 -21.11 -3.07
#